data_AF-A0A935N728-F1
#
_entry.id   AF-A0A935N728-F1
#
_cell.length_a   1.000
_cell.length_b   1.000
_cell.length_c   1.000
_cell.angle_alpha   90.00
_cell.angle_beta   90.00
_cell.angle_gamma   90.00
#
_symmetry.space_group_name_H-M   'P 1'
#
loop_
_entity.id
_entity.type
_entity.pdbx_description
1 polymer ?
#
loop_
_entity_poly.entity_id
_entity_poly.type
_entity_poly.pdbx_seq_one_letter_code
_entity_poly.pdbx_strand_id
1 'polypeptide(L)'
;MPIGTVPGTYSVSYTATVTAAATTSVSNSVVPTGGPTCTTCTVTNPVSPTITAVKTVSVNPLVVGGSGQFYNITITIANSATTAPLLITDALPTGITPVWRTDRHRRHLDRRNTR
;
A
#
# COMPACT_ATOMS: atom_id res chain seq x y z
N MET A 1 -18.23 -28.00 -17.27
CA MET A 1 -17.82 -29.32 -17.81
C MET A 1 -18.97 -29.84 -18.65
N PRO A 2 -18.71 -30.65 -19.69
CA PRO A 2 -19.78 -31.23 -20.49
C PRO A 2 -20.74 -32.08 -19.65
N ILE A 3 -22.01 -32.13 -20.06
CA ILE A 3 -22.98 -33.07 -19.48
C ILE A 3 -22.47 -34.51 -19.68
N GLY A 4 -22.67 -35.37 -18.67
CA GLY A 4 -22.17 -36.75 -18.70
C GLY A 4 -20.70 -36.92 -18.30
N THR A 5 -20.08 -35.90 -17.69
CA THR A 5 -18.76 -36.05 -17.06
C THR A 5 -18.82 -37.14 -15.98
N VAL A 6 -17.98 -38.18 -16.10
CA VAL A 6 -17.91 -39.30 -15.15
C VAL A 6 -17.28 -38.88 -13.82
N PRO A 7 -17.45 -39.64 -12.73
CA PRO A 7 -16.77 -39.35 -11.46
C PRO A 7 -15.24 -39.35 -11.60
N GLY A 8 -14.59 -38.31 -11.08
CA GLY A 8 -13.13 -38.14 -11.12
C GLY A 8 -12.69 -36.77 -10.60
N THR A 9 -11.38 -36.56 -10.47
CA THR A 9 -10.79 -35.26 -10.13
C THR A 9 -10.44 -34.49 -11.40
N TYR A 10 -10.87 -33.23 -11.47
CA TYR A 10 -10.62 -32.36 -12.61
C TYR A 10 -9.89 -31.10 -12.16
N SER A 11 -8.82 -30.75 -12.86
CA SER A 11 -8.04 -29.53 -12.59
C SER A 11 -8.37 -28.46 -13.62
N VAL A 12 -8.58 -27.24 -13.14
CA VAL A 12 -8.74 -26.03 -13.96
C VAL A 12 -7.68 -25.04 -13.53
N SER A 13 -6.98 -24.43 -14.50
CA SER A 13 -5.97 -23.42 -14.24
C SER A 13 -6.19 -22.23 -15.14
N TYR A 14 -6.02 -21.03 -14.59
CA TYR A 14 -6.05 -19.78 -15.32
C TYR A 14 -5.15 -18.76 -14.64
N THR A 15 -4.72 -17.77 -15.39
CA THR A 15 -3.92 -16.65 -14.88
C THR A 15 -4.80 -15.45 -14.61
N ALA A 16 -4.61 -14.80 -13.47
CA ALA A 16 -5.25 -13.54 -13.13
C ALA A 16 -4.19 -12.54 -12.60
N THR A 17 -4.41 -11.26 -12.86
CA THR A 17 -3.49 -10.19 -12.43
C THR A 17 -4.11 -9.42 -11.27
N VAL A 18 -3.40 -9.34 -10.15
CA VAL A 18 -3.76 -8.44 -9.05
C VAL A 18 -3.44 -7.01 -9.47
N THR A 19 -4.44 -6.14 -9.52
CA THR A 19 -4.27 -4.75 -9.95
C THR A 19 -3.89 -3.84 -8.77
N ALA A 20 -3.43 -2.62 -9.08
CA ALA A 20 -3.07 -1.61 -8.08
C ALA A 20 -4.27 -1.13 -7.21
N ALA A 21 -5.50 -1.51 -7.55
CA ALA A 21 -6.69 -1.23 -6.74
C ALA A 21 -6.83 -2.18 -5.53
N ALA A 22 -6.07 -3.29 -5.50
CA ALA A 22 -6.08 -4.20 -4.36
C ALA A 22 -5.46 -3.55 -3.13
N THR A 23 -6.13 -3.65 -1.98
CA THR A 23 -5.67 -3.02 -0.73
C THR A 23 -5.25 -4.07 0.29
N THR A 24 -6.20 -4.84 0.84
CA THR A 24 -5.91 -5.80 1.91
C THR A 24 -5.78 -7.23 1.38
N SER A 25 -6.67 -7.61 0.47
CA SER A 25 -6.69 -8.93 -0.15
C SER A 25 -7.50 -8.91 -1.44
N VAL A 26 -7.27 -9.91 -2.29
CA VAL A 26 -8.17 -10.28 -3.37
C VAL A 26 -8.68 -11.70 -3.11
N SER A 27 -9.95 -11.95 -3.39
CA SER A 27 -10.55 -13.27 -3.19
C SER A 27 -11.17 -13.76 -4.48
N ASN A 28 -11.03 -15.06 -4.73
CA ASN A 28 -11.60 -15.73 -5.87
C ASN A 28 -12.35 -16.99 -5.41
N SER A 29 -13.57 -17.16 -5.89
CA SER A 29 -14.44 -18.28 -5.51
C SER A 29 -14.97 -19.00 -6.74
N VAL A 30 -15.06 -20.33 -6.67
CA VAL A 30 -15.65 -21.18 -7.70
C VAL A 30 -17.00 -21.70 -7.24
N VAL A 31 -18.03 -21.52 -8.06
CA VAL A 31 -19.38 -22.02 -7.80
C VAL A 31 -19.75 -23.05 -8.87
N PRO A 32 -19.81 -24.35 -8.53
CA PRO A 32 -20.30 -25.37 -9.45
C PRO A 32 -21.83 -25.28 -9.58
N THR A 33 -22.33 -25.51 -10.79
CA THR A 33 -23.77 -25.60 -11.11
C THR A 33 -24.11 -27.03 -11.57
N GLY A 34 -25.30 -27.54 -11.21
CA GLY A 34 -25.76 -28.88 -11.62
C GLY A 34 -25.29 -30.05 -10.75
N GLY A 35 -24.82 -29.79 -9.53
CA GLY A 35 -24.38 -30.79 -8.54
C GLY A 35 -24.40 -30.20 -7.12
N PRO A 36 -23.84 -30.89 -6.10
CA PRO A 36 -23.74 -30.33 -4.75
C PRO A 36 -22.94 -29.02 -4.74
N THR A 37 -23.36 -28.08 -3.91
CA THR A 37 -22.67 -26.79 -3.75
C THR A 37 -21.31 -27.01 -3.10
N CYS A 38 -20.30 -26.28 -3.56
CA CYS A 38 -19.01 -26.26 -2.89
C CYS A 38 -19.05 -25.29 -1.71
N THR A 39 -18.74 -25.76 -0.51
CA THR A 39 -18.73 -24.94 0.71
C THR A 39 -17.42 -24.16 0.88
N THR A 40 -16.28 -24.70 0.43
CA THR A 40 -14.93 -24.10 0.60
C THR A 40 -14.16 -24.04 -0.72
N CYS A 41 -14.73 -23.36 -1.71
CA CYS A 41 -14.11 -23.12 -3.02
C CYS A 41 -13.54 -21.70 -3.18
N THR A 42 -13.27 -21.02 -2.06
CA THR A 42 -12.71 -19.67 -2.07
C THR A 42 -11.23 -19.72 -1.72
N VAL A 43 -10.42 -19.02 -2.52
CA VAL A 43 -9.02 -18.73 -2.23
C VAL A 43 -8.90 -17.23 -2.00
N THR A 44 -8.24 -16.85 -0.91
CA THR A 44 -7.96 -15.46 -0.56
C THR A 44 -6.46 -15.22 -0.62
N ASN A 45 -6.04 -14.24 -1.40
CA ASN A 45 -4.65 -13.83 -1.56
C ASN A 45 -4.43 -12.49 -0.82
N PRO A 46 -3.66 -12.46 0.27
CA PRO A 46 -3.34 -11.22 0.96
C PRO A 46 -2.44 -10.33 0.10
N VAL A 47 -2.61 -9.02 0.23
CA VAL A 47 -1.76 -8.00 -0.40
C VAL A 47 -1.13 -7.15 0.69
N SER A 48 0.18 -7.00 0.65
CA SER A 48 0.93 -6.26 1.68
C SER A 48 1.56 -4.98 1.12
N PRO A 49 1.59 -3.90 1.91
CA PRO A 49 2.23 -2.67 1.49
C PRO A 49 3.74 -2.87 1.45
N THR A 50 4.40 -2.23 0.51
CA THR A 50 5.86 -2.07 0.50
C THR A 50 6.17 -0.63 0.89
N ILE A 51 6.97 -0.46 1.94
CA ILE A 51 7.31 0.86 2.48
C ILE A 51 8.81 1.07 2.31
N THR A 52 9.19 2.14 1.63
CA THR A 52 10.59 2.56 1.51
C THR A 52 10.76 3.99 2.01
N ALA A 53 11.93 4.26 2.59
CA ALA A 53 12.29 5.57 3.10
C ALA A 53 13.63 5.99 2.50
N VAL A 54 13.70 7.22 2.01
CA VAL A 54 14.93 7.83 1.50
C VAL A 54 15.15 9.13 2.23
N LYS A 55 16.35 9.30 2.79
CA LYS A 55 16.79 10.54 3.43
C LYS A 55 17.82 11.23 2.56
N THR A 56 17.61 12.51 2.28
CA THR A 56 18.55 13.37 1.57
C THR A 56 18.85 14.62 2.40
N VAL A 57 19.92 15.32 2.02
CA VAL A 57 20.34 16.57 2.63
C VAL A 57 20.41 17.66 1.55
N SER A 58 20.01 18.88 1.90
CA SER A 58 19.99 20.01 0.96
C SER A 58 21.39 20.41 0.48
N VAL A 59 22.40 20.25 1.34
CA VAL A 59 23.82 20.48 1.05
C VAL A 59 24.67 19.46 1.79
N ASN A 60 25.74 18.98 1.16
CA ASN A 60 26.65 18.00 1.74
C ASN A 60 28.10 18.43 1.50
N PRO A 61 28.89 18.77 2.54
CA PRO A 61 28.52 18.73 3.96
C PRO A 61 27.60 19.88 4.38
N LEU A 62 26.95 19.73 5.54
CA LEU A 62 26.30 20.84 6.23
C LEU A 62 27.36 21.85 6.74
N VAL A 63 27.04 23.14 6.65
CA VAL A 63 27.89 24.25 7.07
C VAL A 63 27.44 24.77 8.44
N VAL A 64 28.38 24.88 9.39
CA VAL A 64 28.08 25.44 10.72
C VAL A 64 27.61 26.89 10.60
N GLY A 65 26.49 27.21 11.24
CA GLY A 65 25.88 28.54 11.18
C GLY A 65 25.21 28.87 9.83
N GLY A 66 25.24 27.97 8.85
CA GLY A 66 24.57 28.18 7.56
C GLY A 66 23.05 28.16 7.71
N SER A 67 22.38 29.13 7.11
CA SER A 67 20.92 29.26 7.16
C SER A 67 20.22 28.37 6.12
N GLY A 68 19.00 27.93 6.44
CA GLY A 68 18.13 27.26 5.45
C GLY A 68 18.56 25.87 5.00
N GLN A 69 19.48 25.22 5.71
CA GLN A 69 19.89 23.84 5.41
C GLN A 69 18.91 22.84 6.05
N PHE A 70 18.57 21.76 5.37
CA PHE A 70 17.56 20.81 5.83
C PHE A 70 17.85 19.37 5.37
N TYR A 71 17.26 18.43 6.10
CA TYR A 71 17.07 17.05 5.64
C TYR A 71 15.69 16.89 5.06
N ASN A 72 15.57 16.09 4.00
CA ASN A 72 14.29 15.67 3.45
C ASN A 72 14.16 14.16 3.58
N ILE A 73 13.05 13.71 4.18
CA ILE A 73 12.71 12.29 4.30
C ILE A 73 11.50 12.04 3.40
N THR A 74 11.71 11.24 2.37
CA THR A 74 10.65 10.80 1.47
C THR A 74 10.25 9.39 1.83
N ILE A 75 8.97 9.18 2.12
CA ILE A 75 8.38 7.85 2.30
C ILE A 75 7.60 7.48 1.05
N THR A 76 7.81 6.28 0.53
CA THR A 76 7.00 5.71 -0.55
C THR A 76 6.27 4.49 -0.04
N ILE A 77 4.95 4.49 -0.22
CA ILE A 77 4.07 3.35 0.05
C ILE A 77 3.60 2.81 -1.30
N ALA A 78 3.86 1.54 -1.57
CA ALA A 78 3.51 0.86 -2.80
C ALA A 78 2.76 -0.46 -2.51
N ASN A 79 2.21 -1.07 -3.57
CA ASN A 79 1.49 -2.35 -3.58
C ASN A 79 0.16 -2.40 -2.82
N SER A 80 0.06 -1.78 -1.65
CA SER A 80 -1.22 -1.54 -0.98
C SER A 80 -1.17 -0.45 0.10
N ALA A 81 -2.32 -0.14 0.69
CA ALA A 81 -2.44 0.79 1.82
C ALA A 81 -1.92 0.17 3.12
N THR A 82 -1.34 0.98 4.02
CA THR A 82 -1.05 0.54 5.37
C THR A 82 -2.33 0.35 6.18
N THR A 83 -2.35 -0.68 7.03
CA THR A 83 -3.48 -0.99 7.92
C THR A 83 -3.26 -0.47 9.34
N ALA A 84 -2.08 0.08 9.61
CA ALA A 84 -1.69 0.65 10.89
C ALA A 84 -0.92 1.97 10.69
N PRO A 85 -0.83 2.83 11.73
CA PRO A 85 -0.04 4.05 11.68
C PRO A 85 1.44 3.79 11.37
N LEU A 86 2.04 4.63 10.52
CA LEU A 86 3.48 4.62 10.28
C LEU A 86 4.17 5.55 11.28
N LEU A 87 5.13 5.01 12.05
CA LEU A 87 5.99 5.79 12.93
C LEU A 87 7.34 6.03 12.24
N ILE A 88 7.75 7.30 12.16
CA ILE A 88 9.05 7.70 11.61
C ILE A 88 9.90 8.25 12.76
N THR A 89 11.07 7.66 12.96
CA THR A 89 12.05 8.11 13.96
C THR A 89 13.33 8.48 13.23
N ASP A 90 13.68 9.77 13.27
CA ASP A 90 14.95 10.27 12.73
C ASP A 90 15.89 10.65 13.88
N ALA A 91 17.01 9.94 13.99
CA ALA A 91 18.04 10.23 14.98
C ALA A 91 19.04 11.25 14.40
N LEU A 92 18.95 12.50 14.86
CA LEU A 92 19.89 13.54 14.47
C LEU A 92 21.20 13.42 15.26
N PRO A 93 22.37 13.55 14.61
CA PRO A 93 23.65 13.56 15.32
C PRO A 93 23.78 14.81 16.19
N THR A 94 24.73 14.77 17.13
CA THR A 94 25.11 15.91 17.96
C THR A 94 25.50 17.13 17.11
N GLY A 95 25.13 18.33 17.56
CA GLY A 95 25.43 19.59 16.85
C GLY A 95 24.37 20.02 15.83
N ILE A 96 23.28 19.26 15.68
CA ILE A 96 22.11 19.64 14.87
C ILE A 96 20.93 19.96 15.78
N THR A 97 20.39 21.17 15.67
CA THR A 97 19.16 21.59 16.37
C THR A 97 18.00 21.59 15.37
N PRO A 98 16.99 20.71 15.51
CA PRO A 98 15.85 20.70 14.60
C PRO A 98 14.95 21.91 14.81
N VAL A 99 14.49 22.51 13.71
CA VAL A 99 13.42 23.49 13.70
C VAL A 99 12.24 22.88 12.97
N TRP A 100 11.21 22.48 13.71
CA TRP A 100 10.02 21.88 13.14
C TRP A 100 9.17 22.93 12.44
N ARG A 101 8.89 22.76 11.15
CA ARG A 101 7.82 23.49 10.46
C ARG A 101 6.57 22.64 10.52
N THR A 102 5.51 23.12 11.16
CA THR A 102 4.21 22.44 11.16
C THR A 102 3.60 22.56 9.77
N ASP A 103 3.75 21.53 8.93
CA ASP A 103 3.07 21.51 7.64
C ASP A 103 1.56 21.25 7.87
N ARG A 104 0.73 22.29 7.69
CA ARG A 104 -0.71 22.08 7.65
C ARG A 104 -1.02 21.51 6.28
N HIS A 105 -1.21 20.19 6.21
CA HIS A 105 -1.89 19.55 5.08
C HIS A 105 -3.25 20.23 4.84
N ARG A 106 -3.27 21.23 3.95
CA ARG A 106 -4.49 21.88 3.48
C ARG A 106 -5.23 20.83 2.65
N ARG A 107 -6.16 20.08 3.28
CA ARG A 107 -7.22 19.42 2.52
C ARG A 107 -8.03 20.53 1.86
N HIS A 108 -7.70 20.81 0.60
CA HIS A 108 -8.48 21.64 -0.29
C HIS A 108 -9.72 20.82 -0.70
N LEU A 109 -10.72 20.71 0.19
CA LEU A 109 -12.07 20.37 -0.23
C LEU A 109 -12.69 21.68 -0.73
N ASP A 110 -12.54 21.96 -2.01
CA ASP A 110 -13.14 23.13 -2.63
C ASP A 110 -14.65 22.93 -2.77
N ARG A 111 -15.37 23.91 -2.22
CA ARG A 111 -16.72 24.38 -2.52
C ARG A 111 -17.86 23.36 -2.71
N ARG A 112 -18.66 23.30 -1.64
CA ARG A 112 -20.12 23.35 -1.63
C ARG A 112 -20.73 23.74 -2.98
N ASN A 113 -21.44 22.78 -3.57
CA ASN A 113 -22.45 22.98 -4.61
C ASN A 113 -23.50 23.99 -4.11
N THR A 114 -23.37 25.25 -4.54
CA THR A 114 -24.39 26.28 -4.36
C THR A 114 -25.39 26.19 -5.51
N ARG A 115 -26.63 25.82 -5.14
CA ARG A 115 -27.91 26.00 -5.84
C ARG A 115 -28.14 25.21 -7.12
#